data_AF-A0A1L5J5D1-F1
#
_entry.id   AF-A0A1L5J5D1-F1
#
_cell.length_a   1.000
_cell.length_b   1.000
_cell.length_c   1.000
_cell.angle_alpha   90.00
_cell.angle_beta   90.00
_cell.angle_gamma   90.00
#
_symmetry.space_group_name_H-M   'P 1'
#
loop_
_entity.id
_entity.type
_entity.pdbx_description
1 polymer ?
#
loop_
_entity_poly.entity_id
_entity_poly.type
_entity_poly.pdbx_seq_one_letter_code
_entity_poly.pdbx_strand_id
1 'polypeptide(L)'
;ALDCVDVVSALSADPVETSRIAHSISRWPKSSSKYFQDVQNRLKRFVESGQLGIFANGYWGHKQFKLPPEVNLLAVAHYLEALEWQKELVKIHAIFGGKNPHPNYLVGGVPCSINLQEVNAINSERLNHVGSLVKAAIEFVEQVYIPDLLAIAGFYKDWGAIGGGLPNYLSYGEFPTKGYNNPEYFKIPRGAILDRNLAEVHEVNGRDEQEIREYIKHSWYSYAGGDDASLHPFEGGTEFNFTGPKPPFE
;
A
#
# COMPACT_ATOMS: atom_id res chain seq x y z
N ALA A 1 -9.80 0.61 1.50
CA ALA A 1 -10.84 -0.45 1.51
C ALA A 1 -12.16 0.05 2.08
N LEU A 2 -12.17 0.65 3.27
CA LEU A 2 -13.41 1.12 3.93
C LEU A 2 -14.14 2.27 3.20
N ASP A 3 -13.51 2.89 2.20
CA ASP A 3 -14.20 3.84 1.30
C ASP A 3 -15.11 3.14 0.28
N CYS A 4 -14.90 1.85 0.01
CA CYS A 4 -15.65 1.05 -0.95
C CYS A 4 -16.50 -0.06 -0.29
N VAL A 5 -16.15 -0.45 0.93
CA VAL A 5 -16.75 -1.57 1.67
C VAL A 5 -17.59 -1.05 2.82
N ASP A 6 -18.88 -1.37 2.82
CA ASP A 6 -19.79 -1.03 3.91
C ASP A 6 -19.79 -2.15 4.96
N VAL A 7 -19.15 -1.87 6.09
CA VAL A 7 -19.00 -2.83 7.20
C VAL A 7 -20.34 -3.16 7.85
N VAL A 8 -21.29 -2.22 7.90
CA VAL A 8 -22.62 -2.47 8.48
C VAL A 8 -23.44 -3.34 7.53
N SER A 9 -23.35 -3.10 6.22
CA SER A 9 -24.01 -3.93 5.21
C SER A 9 -23.59 -5.40 5.29
N ALA A 10 -22.34 -5.71 5.65
CA ALA A 10 -21.87 -7.08 5.81
C ALA A 10 -22.65 -7.90 6.87
N LEU A 11 -23.30 -7.24 7.83
CA LEU A 11 -24.16 -7.90 8.83
C LEU A 11 -25.41 -8.54 8.23
N SER A 12 -25.81 -8.10 7.03
CA SER A 12 -26.99 -8.59 6.30
C SER A 12 -26.66 -9.64 5.24
N ALA A 13 -25.38 -10.02 5.09
CA ALA A 13 -24.95 -10.97 4.08
C ALA A 13 -25.41 -12.40 4.36
N ASP A 14 -25.67 -13.17 3.31
CA ASP A 14 -25.75 -14.64 3.40
C ASP A 14 -24.34 -15.26 3.36
N PRO A 15 -23.87 -15.94 4.42
CA PRO A 15 -22.56 -16.59 4.43
C PRO A 15 -22.40 -17.72 3.41
N VAL A 16 -23.49 -18.39 3.01
CA VAL A 16 -23.45 -19.43 1.97
C VAL A 16 -23.17 -18.79 0.61
N GLU A 17 -23.86 -17.70 0.29
CA GLU A 17 -23.62 -16.97 -0.95
C GLU A 17 -22.25 -16.29 -0.95
N THR A 18 -21.82 -15.74 0.19
CA THR A 18 -20.46 -15.19 0.36
C THR A 18 -19.40 -16.25 0.06
N SER A 19 -19.59 -17.47 0.58
CA SER A 19 -18.72 -18.62 0.29
C SER A 19 -18.71 -18.99 -1.19
N ARG A 20 -19.88 -19.00 -1.84
CA ARG A 20 -20.00 -19.26 -3.28
C ARG A 20 -19.25 -18.21 -4.10
N ILE A 21 -19.38 -16.92 -3.75
CA ILE A 21 -18.66 -15.82 -4.42
C ILE A 21 -17.15 -15.99 -4.23
N ALA A 22 -16.68 -16.21 -3.00
CA ALA A 22 -15.26 -16.40 -2.70
C ALA A 22 -14.64 -17.52 -3.54
N HIS A 23 -15.31 -18.67 -3.64
CA HIS A 23 -14.89 -19.80 -4.47
C HIS A 23 -14.92 -19.50 -5.98
N SER A 24 -15.79 -18.60 -6.43
CA SER A 24 -15.89 -18.26 -7.85
C SER A 24 -14.75 -17.36 -8.34
N ILE A 25 -14.11 -16.61 -7.44
CA ILE A 25 -13.06 -15.64 -7.78
C ILE A 25 -11.65 -16.11 -7.41
N SER A 26 -11.52 -17.10 -6.52
CA SER A 26 -10.24 -17.51 -5.97
C SER A 26 -10.23 -18.96 -5.48
N ARG A 27 -9.03 -19.54 -5.37
CA ARG A 27 -8.78 -20.83 -4.71
C ARG A 27 -8.32 -20.68 -3.26
N TRP A 28 -8.42 -19.48 -2.68
CA TRP A 28 -8.09 -19.23 -1.29
C TRP A 28 -8.86 -20.18 -0.34
N PRO A 29 -8.17 -20.91 0.55
CA PRO A 29 -8.80 -22.02 1.29
C PRO A 29 -9.78 -21.58 2.38
N LYS A 30 -9.66 -20.36 2.92
CA LYS A 30 -10.54 -19.85 3.98
C LYS A 30 -11.79 -19.21 3.39
N SER A 31 -12.63 -20.04 2.80
CA SER A 31 -13.80 -19.57 2.04
C SER A 31 -15.08 -20.34 2.36
N SER A 32 -15.11 -21.08 3.48
CA SER A 32 -16.30 -21.87 3.86
C SER A 32 -17.43 -20.96 4.38
N SER A 33 -18.68 -21.39 4.18
CA SER A 33 -19.86 -20.68 4.71
C SER A 33 -19.79 -20.51 6.23
N LYS A 34 -19.29 -21.53 6.94
CA LYS A 34 -19.07 -21.47 8.39
C LYS A 34 -18.03 -20.40 8.77
N TYR A 35 -16.93 -20.30 8.03
CA TYR A 35 -15.93 -19.25 8.25
C TYR A 35 -16.54 -17.85 8.13
N PHE A 36 -17.27 -17.57 7.04
CA PHE A 36 -17.95 -16.29 6.86
C PHE A 36 -19.02 -16.02 7.93
N GLN A 37 -19.77 -17.05 8.34
CA GLN A 37 -20.73 -16.92 9.43
C GLN A 37 -20.05 -16.54 10.75
N ASP A 38 -18.88 -17.10 11.04
CA ASP A 38 -18.13 -16.80 12.27
C ASP A 38 -17.53 -15.38 12.23
N VAL A 39 -17.04 -14.92 11.07
CA VAL A 39 -16.62 -13.53 10.86
C VAL A 39 -17.80 -12.58 11.04
N GLN A 40 -18.94 -12.87 10.42
CA GLN A 40 -20.16 -12.06 10.55
C GLN A 40 -20.64 -11.99 12.00
N ASN A 41 -20.64 -13.12 12.72
CA ASN A 41 -21.01 -13.17 14.13
C ASN A 41 -20.07 -12.37 15.01
N ARG A 42 -18.76 -12.40 14.73
CA ARG A 42 -17.77 -11.58 15.42
C ARG A 42 -18.04 -10.10 15.19
N LEU A 43 -18.32 -9.71 13.94
CA LEU A 43 -18.64 -8.34 13.59
C LEU A 43 -19.96 -7.87 14.24
N LYS A 44 -20.98 -8.73 14.23
CA LYS A 44 -22.28 -8.47 14.86
C LYS A 44 -22.13 -8.19 16.35
N ARG A 45 -21.41 -9.05 17.09
CA ARG A 45 -21.12 -8.82 18.52
C ARG A 45 -20.36 -7.52 18.76
N PHE A 46 -19.42 -7.17 17.87
CA PHE A 46 -18.67 -5.93 17.98
C PHE A 46 -19.58 -4.70 17.80
N VAL A 47 -20.49 -4.73 16.81
CA VAL A 47 -21.46 -3.65 16.57
C VAL A 47 -22.50 -3.54 17.69
N GLU A 48 -23.05 -4.68 18.14
CA GLU A 48 -24.03 -4.74 19.22
C GLU A 48 -23.48 -4.29 20.58
N SER A 49 -22.16 -4.31 20.77
CA SER A 49 -21.53 -3.80 21.99
C SER A 49 -21.70 -2.28 22.18
N GLY A 50 -22.06 -1.54 21.12
CA GLY A 50 -22.08 -0.07 21.10
C GLY A 50 -20.70 0.57 21.09
N GLN A 51 -19.61 -0.20 21.20
CA GLN A 51 -18.23 0.26 21.19
C GLN A 51 -17.58 0.04 19.82
N LEU A 52 -18.04 0.81 18.83
CA LEU A 52 -17.66 0.65 17.42
C LEU A 52 -16.20 0.99 17.10
N GLY A 53 -15.44 1.57 18.03
CA GLY A 53 -14.01 1.88 17.85
C GLY A 53 -13.73 2.61 16.54
N ILE A 54 -12.86 2.03 15.70
CA ILE A 54 -12.51 2.58 14.38
C ILE A 54 -13.68 2.64 13.38
N PHE A 55 -14.81 2.00 13.66
CA PHE A 55 -16.02 2.05 12.84
C PHE A 55 -17.06 3.07 13.35
N ALA A 56 -16.80 3.74 14.48
CA ALA A 56 -17.70 4.79 14.97
C ALA A 56 -17.72 5.98 14.00
N ASN A 57 -18.92 6.55 13.77
CA ASN A 57 -19.13 7.71 12.88
C ASN A 57 -18.61 7.54 11.44
N GLY A 58 -18.53 6.30 10.96
CA GLY A 58 -18.22 6.01 9.55
C GLY A 58 -19.39 6.34 8.62
N TYR A 59 -19.12 6.35 7.31
CA TYR A 59 -20.09 6.72 6.27
C TYR A 59 -21.10 5.60 5.91
N TRP A 60 -21.35 4.66 6.82
CA TRP A 60 -22.14 3.45 6.57
C TRP A 60 -23.55 3.76 6.04
N GLY A 61 -24.01 3.02 5.04
CA GLY A 61 -25.28 3.26 4.34
C GLY A 61 -25.24 4.41 3.33
N HIS A 62 -24.11 5.09 3.15
CA HIS A 62 -23.99 6.13 2.13
C HIS A 62 -24.26 5.57 0.73
N LYS A 63 -25.01 6.33 -0.09
CA LYS A 63 -25.45 5.92 -1.44
C LYS A 63 -24.34 5.53 -2.42
N GLN A 64 -23.09 5.89 -2.11
CA GLN A 64 -21.92 5.53 -2.92
C GLN A 64 -21.38 4.14 -2.59
N PHE A 65 -21.77 3.49 -1.50
CA PHE A 65 -21.50 2.07 -1.33
C PHE A 65 -22.34 1.27 -2.31
N LYS A 66 -21.67 0.56 -3.24
CA LYS A 66 -22.31 -0.20 -4.33
C LYS A 66 -22.20 -1.71 -4.17
N LEU A 67 -21.37 -2.19 -3.25
CA LEU A 67 -21.16 -3.61 -3.04
C LEU A 67 -22.40 -4.25 -2.39
N PRO A 68 -22.82 -5.44 -2.83
CA PRO A 68 -23.84 -6.22 -2.12
C PRO A 68 -23.27 -6.70 -0.76
N PRO A 69 -24.15 -6.99 0.21
CA PRO A 69 -23.77 -7.47 1.54
C PRO A 69 -22.71 -8.58 1.53
N GLU A 70 -22.85 -9.56 0.63
CA GLU A 70 -21.96 -10.73 0.53
C GLU A 70 -20.54 -10.34 0.12
N VAL A 71 -20.39 -9.39 -0.80
CA VAL A 71 -19.07 -8.89 -1.20
C VAL A 71 -18.48 -8.01 -0.09
N ASN A 72 -19.31 -7.28 0.66
CA ASN A 72 -18.86 -6.57 1.86
C ASN A 72 -18.33 -7.56 2.92
N LEU A 73 -19.05 -8.65 3.21
CA LEU A 73 -18.62 -9.66 4.19
C LEU A 73 -17.33 -10.36 3.75
N LEU A 74 -17.20 -10.68 2.47
CA LEU A 74 -15.96 -11.21 1.89
C LEU A 74 -14.78 -10.26 2.13
N ALA A 75 -14.94 -8.98 1.76
CA ALA A 75 -13.90 -7.98 1.91
C ALA A 75 -13.55 -7.69 3.38
N VAL A 76 -14.53 -7.74 4.29
CA VAL A 76 -14.26 -7.62 5.74
C VAL A 76 -13.48 -8.82 6.26
N ALA A 77 -13.81 -10.04 5.82
CA ALA A 77 -13.04 -11.23 6.19
C ALA A 77 -11.58 -11.10 5.73
N HIS A 78 -11.36 -10.77 4.46
CA HIS A 78 -10.03 -10.58 3.89
C HIS A 78 -9.28 -9.38 4.49
N TYR A 79 -9.97 -8.30 4.91
CA TYR A 79 -9.36 -7.22 5.68
C TYR A 79 -8.74 -7.73 7.00
N LEU A 80 -9.48 -8.57 7.74
CA LEU A 80 -8.98 -9.16 8.98
C LEU A 80 -7.84 -10.14 8.73
N GLU A 81 -7.92 -10.92 7.65
CA GLU A 81 -6.83 -11.81 7.24
C GLU A 81 -5.57 -11.03 6.85
N ALA A 82 -5.71 -9.94 6.10
CA ALA A 82 -4.58 -9.09 5.69
C ALA A 82 -3.92 -8.44 6.90
N LEU A 83 -4.70 -7.99 7.88
CA LEU A 83 -4.19 -7.41 9.13
C LEU A 83 -3.36 -8.42 9.94
N GLU A 84 -3.78 -9.69 9.94
CA GLU A 84 -3.02 -10.77 10.59
C GLU A 84 -1.79 -11.18 9.78
N TRP A 85 -1.92 -11.26 8.45
CA TRP A 85 -0.87 -11.73 7.54
C TRP A 85 0.29 -10.73 7.40
N GLN A 86 0.02 -9.43 7.35
CA GLN A 86 1.07 -8.42 7.07
C GLN A 86 2.26 -8.47 8.06
N LYS A 87 2.02 -8.90 9.31
CA LYS A 87 3.08 -9.02 10.33
C LYS A 87 4.07 -10.15 10.05
N GLU A 88 3.67 -11.14 9.24
CA GLU A 88 4.52 -12.26 8.83
C GLU A 88 5.48 -11.82 7.73
N LEU A 89 4.98 -11.09 6.73
CA LEU A 89 5.80 -10.59 5.61
C LEU A 89 7.00 -9.76 6.09
N VAL A 90 6.79 -8.90 7.09
CA VAL A 90 7.84 -8.02 7.61
C VAL A 90 8.93 -8.76 8.42
N LYS A 91 8.77 -10.05 8.72
CA LYS A 91 9.85 -10.86 9.29
C LYS A 91 11.04 -10.98 8.35
N ILE A 92 10.85 -10.81 7.04
CA ILE A 92 11.96 -10.71 6.08
C ILE A 92 12.87 -9.52 6.44
N HIS A 93 12.30 -8.36 6.77
CA HIS A 93 13.08 -7.21 7.25
C HIS A 93 13.75 -7.49 8.59
N ALA A 94 13.11 -8.23 9.51
CA ALA A 94 13.74 -8.60 10.77
C ALA A 94 14.92 -9.56 10.59
N ILE A 95 14.84 -10.49 9.62
CA ILE A 95 15.92 -11.44 9.32
C ILE A 95 17.16 -10.72 8.77
N PHE A 96 17.00 -9.81 7.80
CA PHE A 96 18.13 -9.13 7.17
C PHE A 96 18.57 -7.83 7.87
N GLY A 97 17.63 -7.14 8.51
CA GLY A 97 17.81 -5.81 9.08
C GLY A 97 17.52 -5.72 10.58
N GLY A 98 17.34 -6.85 11.27
CA GLY A 98 17.21 -6.93 12.73
C GLY A 98 15.82 -6.60 13.29
N LYS A 99 15.04 -5.73 12.65
CA LYS A 99 13.68 -5.36 13.11
C LYS A 99 12.78 -4.80 12.01
N ASN A 100 11.49 -4.69 12.33
CA ASN A 100 10.52 -3.92 11.57
C ASN A 100 9.50 -3.28 12.55
N PRO A 101 9.08 -2.01 12.35
CA PRO A 101 9.59 -1.01 11.40
C PRO A 101 11.05 -0.57 11.65
N HIS A 102 11.62 0.20 10.72
CA HIS A 102 12.99 0.72 10.75
C HIS A 102 14.10 -0.35 10.82
N PRO A 103 14.25 -1.22 9.81
CA PRO A 103 15.39 -2.13 9.72
C PRO A 103 16.72 -1.37 9.64
N ASN A 104 17.81 -2.04 9.99
CA ASN A 104 19.17 -1.51 9.90
C ASN A 104 19.74 -1.63 8.48
N TYR A 105 20.50 -0.62 8.06
CA TYR A 105 21.22 -0.55 6.78
C TYR A 105 22.70 -0.25 7.00
N LEU A 106 23.52 -0.38 5.96
CA LEU A 106 24.95 -0.11 6.02
C LEU A 106 25.44 0.55 4.71
N VAL A 107 26.16 1.67 4.81
CA VAL A 107 26.86 2.24 3.65
C VAL A 107 27.90 1.23 3.16
N GLY A 108 27.82 0.86 1.88
CA GLY A 108 28.70 -0.15 1.28
C GLY A 108 28.11 -1.57 1.24
N GLY A 109 26.91 -1.82 1.78
CA GLY A 109 26.27 -3.13 1.68
C GLY A 109 25.10 -3.34 2.64
N VAL A 110 25.13 -4.47 3.34
CA VAL A 110 24.14 -4.86 4.36
C VAL A 110 24.84 -5.27 5.66
N PRO A 111 24.23 -5.06 6.83
CA PRO A 111 24.86 -5.39 8.11
C PRO A 111 24.82 -6.90 8.44
N CYS A 112 23.96 -7.68 7.78
CA CYS A 112 23.83 -9.11 8.02
C CYS A 112 24.86 -9.94 7.23
N SER A 113 25.78 -10.60 7.92
CA SER A 113 26.73 -11.53 7.30
C SER A 113 26.04 -12.81 6.84
N ILE A 114 26.52 -13.42 5.76
CA ILE A 114 26.03 -14.70 5.24
C ILE A 114 27.07 -15.78 5.53
N ASN A 115 26.68 -16.81 6.27
CA ASN A 115 27.49 -17.99 6.52
C ASN A 115 26.57 -19.20 6.76
N LEU A 116 26.58 -20.16 5.83
CA LEU A 116 25.66 -21.31 5.86
C LEU A 116 25.90 -22.29 7.00
N GLN A 117 27.05 -22.21 7.67
CA GLN A 117 27.46 -23.13 8.73
C GLN A 117 27.37 -22.51 10.13
N GLU A 118 27.11 -21.21 10.22
CA GLU A 118 27.14 -20.48 11.49
C GLU A 118 25.73 -20.10 11.97
N VAL A 119 25.49 -20.25 13.27
CA VAL A 119 24.17 -20.01 13.87
C VAL A 119 23.84 -18.51 13.95
N ASN A 120 24.87 -17.66 14.06
CA ASN A 120 24.73 -16.22 14.26
C ASN A 120 24.75 -15.40 12.95
N ALA A 121 24.74 -16.07 11.79
CA ALA A 121 24.73 -15.44 10.47
C ALA A 121 23.46 -15.79 9.71
N ILE A 122 23.26 -15.17 8.54
CA ILE A 122 22.28 -15.64 7.57
C ILE A 122 22.74 -17.00 7.05
N ASN A 123 22.01 -18.03 7.43
CA ASN A 123 22.27 -19.43 7.08
C ASN A 123 21.07 -20.04 6.33
N SER A 124 21.16 -21.34 6.01
CA SER A 124 20.12 -22.04 5.26
C SER A 124 18.75 -22.03 5.94
N GLU A 125 18.68 -22.05 7.28
CA GLU A 125 17.41 -21.97 8.03
C GLU A 125 16.74 -20.61 7.80
N ARG A 126 17.50 -19.52 7.96
CA ARG A 126 17.03 -18.15 7.74
C ARG A 126 16.55 -17.95 6.31
N LEU A 127 17.31 -18.45 5.33
CA LEU A 127 16.96 -18.34 3.91
C LEU A 127 15.71 -19.17 3.56
N ASN A 128 15.56 -20.38 4.11
CA ASN A 128 14.35 -21.19 3.93
C ASN A 128 13.12 -20.51 4.52
N HIS A 129 13.25 -19.88 5.69
CA HIS A 129 12.17 -19.10 6.29
C HIS A 129 11.81 -17.88 5.43
N VAL A 130 12.79 -17.14 4.89
CA VAL A 130 12.51 -16.07 3.91
C VAL A 130 11.78 -16.63 2.69
N GLY A 131 12.22 -17.77 2.15
CA GLY A 131 11.57 -18.41 1.01
C GLY A 131 10.10 -18.79 1.25
N SER A 132 9.77 -19.30 2.45
CA SER A 132 8.39 -19.63 2.80
C SER A 132 7.52 -18.37 2.96
N LEU A 133 8.06 -17.31 3.55
CA LEU A 133 7.38 -16.01 3.69
C LEU A 133 7.10 -15.38 2.32
N VAL A 134 8.07 -15.41 1.40
CA VAL A 134 7.90 -14.91 0.02
C VAL A 134 6.81 -15.71 -0.70
N LYS A 135 6.83 -17.04 -0.60
CA LYS A 135 5.81 -17.89 -1.24
C LYS A 135 4.40 -17.57 -0.71
N ALA A 136 4.25 -17.45 0.60
CA ALA A 136 2.97 -17.11 1.22
C ALA A 136 2.52 -15.69 0.86
N ALA A 137 3.45 -14.74 0.69
CA ALA A 137 3.12 -13.38 0.25
C ALA A 137 2.59 -13.36 -1.18
N ILE A 138 3.23 -14.09 -2.09
CA ILE A 138 2.77 -14.26 -3.47
C ILE A 138 1.37 -14.90 -3.46
N GLU A 139 1.18 -15.99 -2.73
CA GLU A 139 -0.11 -16.67 -2.63
C GLU A 139 -1.22 -15.75 -2.10
N PHE A 140 -0.96 -14.97 -1.04
CA PHE A 140 -1.93 -14.02 -0.51
C PHE A 140 -2.27 -12.90 -1.52
N VAL A 141 -1.26 -12.37 -2.23
CA VAL A 141 -1.49 -11.34 -3.26
C VAL A 141 -2.34 -11.90 -4.41
N GLU A 142 -1.99 -13.10 -4.90
CA GLU A 142 -2.65 -13.71 -6.07
C GLU A 142 -4.02 -14.29 -5.75
N GLN A 143 -4.26 -14.77 -4.53
CA GLN A 143 -5.50 -15.43 -4.14
C GLN A 143 -6.44 -14.56 -3.30
N VAL A 144 -5.97 -13.46 -2.70
CA VAL A 144 -6.81 -12.56 -1.89
C VAL A 144 -6.83 -11.17 -2.49
N TYR A 145 -5.68 -10.49 -2.55
CA TYR A 145 -5.66 -9.06 -2.90
C TYR A 145 -6.13 -8.77 -4.34
N ILE A 146 -5.58 -9.48 -5.34
CA ILE A 146 -5.94 -9.26 -6.75
C ILE A 146 -7.39 -9.66 -7.03
N PRO A 147 -7.89 -10.85 -6.62
CA PRO A 147 -9.29 -11.22 -6.81
C PRO A 147 -10.27 -10.22 -6.18
N ASP A 148 -10.00 -9.76 -4.95
CA ASP A 148 -10.83 -8.76 -4.28
C ASP A 148 -10.85 -7.44 -5.04
N LEU A 149 -9.68 -6.96 -5.49
CA LEU A 149 -9.58 -5.73 -6.28
C LEU A 149 -10.44 -5.81 -7.53
N LEU A 150 -10.36 -6.92 -8.28
CA LEU A 150 -11.13 -7.12 -9.51
C LEU A 150 -12.64 -7.25 -9.23
N ALA A 151 -13.02 -7.98 -8.17
CA ALA A 151 -14.41 -8.14 -7.77
C ALA A 151 -15.02 -6.78 -7.39
N ILE A 152 -14.33 -6.01 -6.55
CA ILE A 152 -14.77 -4.67 -6.10
C ILE A 152 -14.82 -3.70 -7.29
N ALA A 153 -13.77 -3.65 -8.12
CA ALA A 153 -13.74 -2.77 -9.28
C ALA A 153 -14.91 -3.00 -10.25
N GLY A 154 -15.42 -4.24 -10.33
CA GLY A 154 -16.61 -4.58 -11.11
C GLY A 154 -17.87 -3.79 -10.74
N PHE A 155 -18.01 -3.37 -9.47
CA PHE A 155 -19.13 -2.58 -8.96
C PHE A 155 -18.91 -1.06 -9.04
N TYR A 156 -17.68 -0.63 -9.31
CA TYR A 156 -17.27 0.79 -9.30
C TYR A 156 -16.67 1.21 -10.65
N LYS A 157 -17.17 0.68 -11.77
CA LYS A 157 -16.60 0.95 -13.11
C LYS A 157 -16.64 2.43 -13.49
N ASP A 158 -17.65 3.16 -13.03
CA ASP A 158 -17.81 4.60 -13.23
C ASP A 158 -16.69 5.41 -12.55
N TRP A 159 -16.08 4.88 -11.48
CA TRP A 159 -14.93 5.51 -10.84
C TRP A 159 -13.68 5.56 -11.74
N GLY A 160 -13.61 4.73 -12.80
CA GLY A 160 -12.56 4.86 -13.82
C GLY A 160 -12.55 6.20 -14.55
N ALA A 161 -13.65 6.96 -14.48
CA ALA A 161 -13.75 8.32 -15.04
C ALA A 161 -13.53 9.44 -14.01
N ILE A 162 -13.31 9.10 -12.74
CA ILE A 162 -13.21 10.06 -11.63
C ILE A 162 -11.78 10.00 -11.07
N GLY A 163 -11.19 11.17 -10.79
CA GLY A 163 -9.88 11.23 -10.12
C GLY A 163 -8.69 10.80 -10.98
N GLY A 164 -8.75 10.95 -12.30
CA GLY A 164 -7.69 10.55 -13.26
C GLY A 164 -6.34 11.29 -13.14
N GLY A 165 -6.12 12.05 -12.07
CA GLY A 165 -4.86 12.70 -11.74
C GLY A 165 -4.36 13.71 -12.76
N LEU A 166 -3.06 14.01 -12.66
CA LEU A 166 -2.33 14.83 -13.63
C LEU A 166 -2.05 14.02 -14.91
N PRO A 167 -1.83 14.68 -16.06
CA PRO A 167 -1.47 13.99 -17.30
C PRO A 167 -0.01 13.52 -17.32
N ASN A 168 0.79 13.92 -16.33
CA ASN A 168 2.23 13.69 -16.27
C ASN A 168 2.57 12.67 -15.19
N TYR A 169 3.47 11.74 -15.49
CA TYR A 169 3.90 10.66 -14.60
C TYR A 169 5.43 10.59 -14.56
N LEU A 170 6.00 10.28 -13.39
CA LEU A 170 7.44 10.22 -13.16
C LEU A 170 7.81 8.94 -12.42
N SER A 171 8.87 8.27 -12.88
CA SER A 171 9.52 7.17 -12.18
C SER A 171 11.03 7.35 -12.22
N TYR A 172 11.70 7.27 -11.06
CA TYR A 172 13.16 7.20 -11.00
C TYR A 172 13.73 5.81 -11.32
N GLY A 173 12.84 4.82 -11.45
CA GLY A 173 13.16 3.41 -11.62
C GLY A 173 13.75 2.78 -10.36
N GLU A 174 13.70 1.45 -10.27
CA GLU A 174 14.13 0.68 -9.09
C GLU A 174 14.44 -0.78 -9.45
N PHE A 175 15.06 -1.49 -8.50
CA PHE A 175 15.47 -2.88 -8.55
C PHE A 175 16.52 -3.14 -9.65
N PRO A 176 17.76 -2.64 -9.46
CA PRO A 176 18.86 -2.83 -10.40
C PRO A 176 19.19 -4.32 -10.59
N THR A 177 19.30 -4.77 -11.84
CA THR A 177 19.67 -6.16 -12.18
C THR A 177 21.09 -6.32 -12.70
N LYS A 178 21.73 -5.23 -13.15
CA LYS A 178 23.11 -5.21 -13.65
C LYS A 178 23.92 -4.06 -13.04
N GLY A 179 23.86 -3.90 -11.72
CA GLY A 179 24.56 -2.85 -10.99
C GLY A 179 23.78 -1.53 -10.89
N TYR A 180 24.18 -0.68 -9.93
CA TYR A 180 23.43 0.51 -9.51
C TYR A 180 23.50 1.70 -10.49
N ASN A 181 24.56 1.76 -11.31
CA ASN A 181 24.82 2.88 -12.23
C ASN A 181 24.27 2.66 -13.65
N ASN A 182 23.45 1.62 -13.86
CA ASN A 182 22.89 1.28 -15.17
C ASN A 182 21.35 1.26 -15.12
N PRO A 183 20.70 2.45 -15.14
CA PRO A 183 19.24 2.59 -15.02
C PRO A 183 18.44 1.82 -16.09
N GLU A 184 19.02 1.59 -17.26
CA GLU A 184 18.42 0.83 -18.36
C GLU A 184 18.21 -0.66 -18.02
N TYR A 185 18.86 -1.16 -16.97
CA TYR A 185 18.69 -2.53 -16.45
C TYR A 185 17.93 -2.57 -15.12
N PHE A 186 17.21 -1.51 -14.78
CA PHE A 186 16.28 -1.55 -13.65
C PHE A 186 15.04 -2.37 -14.00
N LYS A 187 14.55 -3.18 -13.07
CA LYS A 187 13.31 -3.96 -13.28
C LYS A 187 12.09 -3.03 -13.37
N ILE A 188 12.09 -1.92 -12.63
CA ILE A 188 11.14 -0.82 -12.81
C ILE A 188 11.86 0.27 -13.61
N PRO A 189 11.40 0.62 -14.82
CA PRO A 189 12.07 1.60 -15.67
C PRO A 189 12.07 3.01 -15.06
N ARG A 190 13.12 3.77 -15.39
CA ARG A 190 13.21 5.22 -15.17
C ARG A 190 12.65 5.98 -16.37
N GLY A 191 11.93 7.07 -16.11
CA GLY A 191 11.48 8.00 -17.13
C GLY A 191 10.31 8.87 -16.69
N ALA A 192 9.94 9.83 -17.53
CA ALA A 192 8.74 10.64 -17.38
C ALA A 192 7.84 10.53 -18.62
N ILE A 193 6.53 10.50 -18.38
CA ILE A 193 5.50 10.64 -19.42
C ILE A 193 4.89 12.02 -19.24
N LEU A 194 4.83 12.80 -20.31
CA LEU A 194 4.18 14.11 -20.33
C LEU A 194 2.92 14.04 -21.20
N ASP A 195 1.88 14.78 -20.81
CA ASP A 195 0.63 14.94 -21.57
C ASP A 195 -0.06 13.62 -21.94
N ARG A 196 0.13 12.57 -21.12
CA ARG A 196 -0.30 11.18 -21.38
C ARG A 196 0.22 10.61 -22.72
N ASN A 197 1.29 11.16 -23.27
CA ASN A 197 1.93 10.65 -24.49
C ASN A 197 2.71 9.37 -24.19
N LEU A 198 2.08 8.21 -24.36
CA LEU A 198 2.73 6.91 -24.16
C LEU A 198 3.71 6.52 -25.29
N ALA A 199 3.80 7.31 -26.37
CA ALA A 199 4.76 7.07 -27.45
C ALA A 199 6.16 7.63 -27.17
N GLU A 200 6.29 8.44 -26.12
CA GLU A 200 7.53 9.10 -25.75
C GLU A 200 7.79 8.94 -24.26
N VAL A 201 9.00 8.48 -23.92
CA VAL A 201 9.48 8.43 -22.55
C VAL A 201 10.62 9.43 -22.45
N HIS A 202 10.42 10.49 -21.68
CA HIS A 202 11.46 11.48 -21.44
C HIS A 202 12.48 10.90 -20.43
N GLU A 203 13.76 11.15 -20.71
CA GLU A 203 14.82 10.83 -19.77
C GLU A 203 14.66 11.66 -18.49
N VAL A 204 15.14 11.09 -17.38
CA VAL A 204 15.10 11.74 -16.07
C VAL A 204 16.49 11.67 -15.45
N ASN A 205 17.01 12.84 -15.12
CA ASN A 205 18.30 13.04 -14.49
C ASN A 205 18.16 13.87 -13.22
N GLY A 206 18.03 13.20 -12.08
CA GLY A 206 17.98 13.85 -10.76
C GLY A 206 19.28 14.54 -10.32
N ARG A 207 20.29 14.67 -11.19
CA ARG A 207 21.48 15.53 -10.97
C ARG A 207 21.45 16.80 -11.82
N ASP A 208 20.54 16.90 -12.79
CA ASP A 208 20.34 18.14 -13.52
C ASP A 208 19.56 19.11 -12.63
N GLU A 209 20.21 20.20 -12.25
CA GLU A 209 19.63 21.23 -11.39
C GLU A 209 18.40 21.91 -12.01
N GLN A 210 18.17 21.77 -13.32
CA GLN A 210 17.01 22.32 -14.00
C GLN A 210 15.80 21.38 -14.02
N GLU A 211 15.97 20.08 -13.72
CA GLU A 211 14.87 19.11 -13.82
C GLU A 211 14.03 19.03 -12.53
N ILE A 212 14.60 18.50 -11.45
CA ILE A 212 13.86 18.24 -10.21
C ILE A 212 13.99 19.43 -9.27
N ARG A 213 12.94 20.24 -9.16
CA ARG A 213 12.94 21.45 -8.34
C ARG A 213 11.73 21.51 -7.43
N GLU A 214 11.93 22.02 -6.22
CA GLU A 214 10.89 22.21 -5.22
C GLU A 214 10.50 23.69 -5.12
N TYR A 215 9.20 23.95 -5.00
CA TYR A 215 8.63 25.30 -4.84
C TYR A 215 7.95 25.39 -3.48
N ILE A 216 8.03 26.54 -2.83
CA ILE A 216 7.47 26.76 -1.48
C ILE A 216 6.29 27.74 -1.44
N LYS A 217 5.88 28.31 -2.58
CA LYS A 217 4.83 29.35 -2.64
C LYS A 217 3.54 29.05 -1.87
N HIS A 218 3.15 27.78 -1.80
CA HIS A 218 1.96 27.31 -1.09
C HIS A 218 2.30 26.34 0.05
N SER A 219 3.46 26.54 0.67
CA SER A 219 4.01 25.72 1.73
C SER A 219 4.53 26.61 2.87
N TRP A 220 4.52 26.12 4.11
CA TRP A 220 5.00 26.86 5.28
C TRP A 220 6.52 26.80 5.45
N TYR A 221 7.24 27.30 4.44
CA TYR A 221 8.68 27.40 4.44
C TYR A 221 9.14 28.77 3.95
N SER A 222 10.40 29.08 4.19
CA SER A 222 11.06 30.27 3.66
C SER A 222 12.27 29.87 2.83
N TYR A 223 12.41 30.50 1.66
CA TYR A 223 13.62 30.47 0.85
C TYR A 223 14.24 31.86 0.83
N ALA A 224 15.58 31.93 0.80
CA ALA A 224 16.30 33.19 0.67
C ALA A 224 15.93 33.96 -0.62
N GLY A 225 15.59 33.24 -1.69
CA GLY A 225 15.12 33.79 -2.96
C GLY A 225 13.65 34.23 -2.97
N GLY A 226 12.92 34.09 -1.85
CA GLY A 226 11.49 34.37 -1.74
C GLY A 226 10.59 33.24 -2.27
N ASP A 227 9.28 33.47 -2.20
CA ASP A 227 8.24 32.45 -2.42
C ASP A 227 8.15 31.95 -3.87
N ASP A 228 8.59 32.75 -4.84
CA ASP A 228 8.58 32.39 -6.27
C ASP A 228 9.85 31.63 -6.70
N ALA A 229 10.85 31.52 -5.82
CA ALA A 229 12.04 30.74 -6.10
C ALA A 229 11.74 29.24 -6.08
N SER A 230 12.46 28.49 -6.92
CA SER A 230 12.57 27.05 -6.82
C SER A 230 14.01 26.63 -6.67
N LEU A 231 14.24 25.56 -5.93
CA LEU A 231 15.58 25.05 -5.66
C LEU A 231 15.66 23.57 -6.06
N HIS A 232 16.78 23.17 -6.66
CA HIS A 232 17.11 21.77 -6.79
C HIS A 232 17.50 21.22 -5.40
N PRO A 233 17.21 19.94 -5.05
CA PRO A 233 17.50 19.40 -3.72
C PRO A 233 18.95 19.56 -3.22
N PHE A 234 19.95 19.64 -4.11
CA PHE A 234 21.34 19.92 -3.70
C PHE A 234 21.54 21.33 -3.11
N GLU A 235 20.69 22.28 -3.48
CA GLU A 235 20.68 23.65 -2.96
C GLU A 235 19.49 23.92 -2.02
N GLY A 236 18.70 22.88 -1.73
CA GLY A 236 17.47 22.98 -0.97
C GLY A 236 17.68 23.51 0.45
N GLY A 237 16.65 24.16 0.98
CA GLY A 237 16.61 24.65 2.36
C GLY A 237 15.30 24.26 3.04
N THR A 238 15.35 23.93 4.33
CA THR A 238 14.17 23.58 5.12
C THR A 238 14.08 24.53 6.31
N GLU A 239 13.66 25.77 6.06
CA GLU A 239 13.37 26.76 7.10
C GLU A 239 11.87 26.87 7.29
N PHE A 240 11.37 26.53 8.47
CA PHE A 240 9.94 26.54 8.76
C PHE A 240 9.38 27.95 8.91
N ASN A 241 8.26 28.22 8.26
CA ASN A 241 7.55 29.50 8.33
C ASN A 241 6.04 29.29 8.39
N PHE A 242 5.55 28.92 9.57
CA PHE A 242 4.11 28.72 9.79
C PHE A 242 3.38 30.07 9.78
N THR A 243 2.54 30.27 8.76
CA THR A 243 1.71 31.48 8.58
C THR A 243 0.23 31.21 8.81
N GLY A 244 -0.12 30.02 9.31
CA GLY A 244 -1.49 29.66 9.65
C GLY A 244 -2.04 30.38 10.88
N PRO A 245 -3.31 30.09 11.25
CA PRO A 245 -3.97 30.74 12.38
C PRO A 245 -3.20 30.52 13.69
N LYS A 246 -3.20 31.54 14.56
CA LYS A 246 -2.63 31.47 15.90
C LYS A 246 -3.76 31.29 16.93
N PRO A 247 -3.58 30.45 17.97
CA PRO A 247 -4.56 30.32 19.04
C PRO A 247 -4.87 31.67 19.74
N PRO A 248 -6.07 31.84 20.31
CA PRO A 248 -7.20 30.90 20.29
C PRO A 248 -7.87 30.87 18.91
N PHE A 249 -8.31 29.69 18.49
CA PHE A 249 -9.10 29.51 17.27
C PHE A 249 -10.57 29.82 17.60
N GLU A 250 -11.21 30.71 16.83
CA GLU A 250 -12.67 30.92 16.85
C GLU A 250 -13.41 29.88 16.01
#